data_AF-A0A7I8CNT3-F1
#
_entry.id   AF-A0A7I8CNT3-F1
#
_cell.length_a   1.000
_cell.length_b   1.000
_cell.length_c   1.000
_cell.angle_alpha   90.00
_cell.angle_beta   90.00
_cell.angle_gamma   90.00
#
_symmetry.space_group_name_H-M   'P 1'
#
loop_
_entity.id
_entity.type
_entity.pdbx_description
1 polymer ?
#
loop_
_entity_poly.entity_id
_entity_poly.type
_entity_poly.pdbx_seq_one_letter_code
_entity_poly.pdbx_strand_id
1 'polypeptide(L)' 'MLSGDEIEFYTGEELEDRQVVRPGDYIFTPAGVVHVAVNRSPTPAVFVVARNEPAARECEVMRPELDARVP' A
#
# COMPACT_ATOMS: atom_id res chain seq x y z
N MET A 1 7.76 0.90 -7.16
CA MET A 1 6.73 1.15 -8.18
C MET A 1 7.38 1.07 -9.56
N LEU A 2 6.84 0.31 -10.50
CA LEU A 2 7.39 0.16 -11.85
C LEU A 2 6.98 1.30 -12.80
N SER A 3 5.70 1.68 -12.80
CA SER A 3 5.15 2.71 -13.71
C SER A 3 3.88 3.33 -13.14
N GLY A 4 3.48 4.48 -13.68
CA GLY A 4 2.35 5.30 -13.22
C GLY A 4 2.80 6.70 -12.75
N ASP A 5 1.86 7.49 -12.24
CA ASP A 5 2.15 8.75 -11.54
C ASP A 5 2.31 8.48 -10.03
N GLU A 6 2.51 9.53 -9.23
CA GLU A 6 2.62 9.34 -7.78
C GLU A 6 1.36 8.75 -7.14
N ILE A 7 1.56 7.87 -6.16
CA ILE A 7 0.49 7.34 -5.31
C ILE A 7 0.72 7.73 -3.85
N GLU A 8 -0.33 7.61 -3.05
CA GLU A 8 -0.21 7.67 -1.60
C GLU A 8 -0.18 6.25 -1.04
N PHE A 9 0.71 6.00 -0.09
CA PHE A 9 0.79 4.74 0.63
C PHE A 9 0.63 5.03 2.12
N TYR A 10 -0.43 4.47 2.70
CA TYR A 10 -0.75 4.64 4.12
C TYR A 10 -0.39 3.38 4.88
N THR A 11 0.21 3.54 6.06
CA THR A 11 0.58 2.46 6.98
C THR A 11 0.25 2.82 8.42
N GLY A 12 0.29 1.84 9.32
CA GLY A 12 0.03 2.06 10.76
C GLY A 12 -1.26 1.38 11.20
N GLU A 13 -1.53 1.34 12.50
CA GLU A 13 -2.72 0.65 13.04
C GLU A 13 -4.02 1.34 12.61
N GLU A 14 -3.98 2.66 12.42
CA GLU A 14 -5.08 3.53 12.03
C GLU A 14 -4.81 4.21 10.68
N LEU A 15 -3.88 3.69 9.87
CA LEU A 15 -3.46 4.26 8.58
C LEU A 15 -2.92 5.70 8.69
N GLU A 16 -2.26 6.01 9.80
CA GLU A 16 -1.79 7.34 10.18
C GLU A 16 -0.54 7.82 9.42
N ASP A 17 0.30 6.90 8.95
CA ASP A 17 1.56 7.22 8.28
C ASP A 17 1.38 7.30 6.78
N ARG A 18 1.36 8.53 6.22
CA ARG A 18 1.25 8.76 4.78
C ARG A 18 2.60 8.99 4.12
N GLN A 19 2.88 8.19 3.10
CA GLN A 19 4.04 8.35 2.22
C GLN A 19 3.60 8.59 0.77
N VAL A 20 4.38 9.35 0.00
CA VAL A 20 4.18 9.51 -1.45
C VAL A 20 5.20 8.65 -2.16
N VAL A 21 4.73 7.85 -3.12
CA VAL A 21 5.55 6.86 -3.85
C VAL A 21 5.53 7.19 -5.33
N ARG A 22 6.70 7.17 -5.97
CA ARG A 22 6.91 7.43 -7.39
C ARG A 22 7.57 6.22 -8.10
N PRO A 23 7.55 6.17 -9.44
CA PRO A 23 8.29 5.16 -10.18
C PRO A 23 9.76 5.09 -9.73
N GLY A 24 10.25 3.88 -9.47
CA GLY A 24 11.59 3.63 -8.91
C GLY A 24 11.62 3.44 -7.39
N ASP A 25 10.62 3.92 -6.65
CA ASP A 25 10.60 3.80 -5.19
C ASP A 25 10.30 2.37 -4.72
N TYR A 26 10.87 2.00 -3.58
CA TYR A 26 10.62 0.73 -2.91
C TYR A 26 9.82 0.96 -1.62
N ILE A 27 8.83 0.10 -1.39
CA ILE A 27 8.03 0.10 -0.18
C ILE A 27 8.26 -1.22 0.53
N PHE A 28 8.46 -1.17 1.84
CA PHE A 28 8.50 -2.34 2.69
C PHE A 28 7.40 -2.24 3.74
N THR A 29 6.53 -3.24 3.78
CA THR A 29 5.52 -3.35 4.84
C THR A 29 5.86 -4.50 5.77
N PRO A 30 6.09 -4.23 7.07
CA PRO A 30 6.33 -5.28 8.05
C PRO A 30 5.12 -6.21 8.22
N ALA A 31 5.35 -7.39 8.78
CA ALA A 31 4.29 -8.34 9.09
C ALA A 31 3.26 -7.74 10.07
N GLY A 32 1.97 -7.95 9.79
CA GLY A 32 0.87 -7.48 10.63
C GLY A 32 0.54 -5.98 10.53
N VAL A 33 1.31 -5.20 9.76
CA VAL A 33 1.04 -3.77 9.58
C VAL A 33 -0.05 -3.57 8.53
N VAL A 34 -1.13 -2.88 8.92
CA VAL A 34 -2.20 -2.48 8.01
C VAL A 34 -1.63 -1.47 7.02
N HIS A 35 -1.98 -1.63 5.75
CA HIS A 35 -1.50 -0.76 4.68
C HIS A 35 -2.50 -0.67 3.53
N VAL A 36 -2.48 0.46 2.82
CA VAL A 36 -3.28 0.68 1.62
C VAL A 36 -2.57 1.61 0.65
N ALA A 37 -2.64 1.26 -0.64
CA ALA A 37 -2.18 2.09 -1.74
C ALA A 37 -3.37 2.83 -2.37
N VAL A 38 -3.27 4.16 -2.46
CA VAL A 38 -4.31 5.02 -3.03
C VAL A 38 -3.78 5.66 -4.30
N ASN A 39 -4.31 5.23 -5.44
CA ASN A 39 -4.04 5.87 -6.72
C ASN A 39 -5.14 6.89 -7.03
N ARG A 40 -4.81 8.18 -6.93
CA ARG A 40 -5.72 9.28 -7.30
C ARG A 40 -5.56 9.71 -8.78
N SER A 41 -4.55 9.20 -9.48
CA SER A 41 -4.33 9.49 -10.88
C SER A 41 -5.21 8.61 -11.77
N PRO A 42 -5.64 9.09 -12.96
CA PRO A 42 -6.23 8.23 -13.99
C PRO A 42 -5.23 7.22 -14.58
N THR A 43 -3.92 7.42 -14.39
CA THR A 43 -2.87 6.52 -14.87
C THR A 43 -2.74 5.31 -13.94
N PRO A 44 -2.83 4.06 -14.45
CA PRO A 44 -2.59 2.88 -13.63
C PRO A 44 -1.18 2.86 -13.04
N ALA A 45 -1.09 2.70 -11.72
CA ALA A 45 0.16 2.46 -11.02
C ALA A 45 0.45 0.95 -10.98
N VAL A 46 1.67 0.55 -11.35
CA VAL A 46 2.08 -0.86 -11.42
C VAL A 46 3.16 -1.13 -10.39
N PHE A 47 2.97 -2.19 -9.61
CA PHE A 47 3.91 -2.65 -8.59
C PHE A 47 4.30 -4.11 -8.83
N VAL A 48 5.53 -4.44 -8.44
CA VAL A 48 5.94 -5.84 -8.24
C VAL A 48 6.02 -6.05 -6.75
N VAL A 49 5.27 -7.03 -6.25
CA VAL A 49 5.30 -7.41 -4.84
C VAL A 49 6.09 -8.70 -4.70
N ALA A 50 7.07 -8.68 -3.81
CA ALA A 50 7.84 -9.85 -3.42
C ALA A 50 7.58 -10.18 -1.96
N ARG A 51 7.59 -11.47 -1.62
CA ARG A 51 7.32 -11.99 -0.29
C ARG A 51 8.40 -12.99 0.06
N ASN A 52 8.84 -12.96 1.32
CA ASN A 52 9.81 -13.92 1.86
C ASN A 52 9.14 -15.09 2.59
N GLU A 53 7.83 -15.02 2.84
CA GLU A 53 7.03 -16.06 3.49
C GLU A 53 6.03 -16.67 2.49
N PRO A 54 6.15 -17.97 2.15
CA PRO A 54 5.24 -18.65 1.22
C PRO A 54 3.76 -18.61 1.63
N ALA A 55 3.48 -18.63 2.93
CA ALA A 55 2.11 -18.57 3.44
C ALA A 55 1.51 -17.15 3.39
N ALA A 56 2.32 -16.10 3.23
CA ALA A 56 1.83 -14.73 3.29
C ALA A 56 0.94 -14.42 2.07
N ARG A 57 -0.32 -14.03 2.32
CA ARG A 57 -1.27 -13.58 1.30
C ARG A 57 -1.55 -12.08 1.40
N GLU A 58 -1.84 -11.45 0.27
CA GLU A 58 -2.35 -10.07 0.24
C GLU A 58 -3.82 -10.19 0.61
N CYS A 59 -4.19 -9.76 1.82
CA CYS A 59 -5.51 -10.01 2.45
C CYS A 59 -5.71 -11.41 3.04
N GLU A 60 -5.48 -11.57 4.35
CA GLU A 60 -6.25 -12.57 5.11
C GLU A 60 -7.49 -11.97 5.77
N VAL A 61 -7.47 -10.68 6.15
CA VAL A 61 -8.62 -9.98 6.73
C VAL A 61 -8.63 -8.54 6.25
N MET A 62 -9.63 -8.17 5.45
CA MET A 62 -9.90 -6.75 5.15
C MET A 62 -10.40 -6.05 6.41
N ARG A 63 -10.10 -4.76 6.54
CA ARG A 63 -10.49 -3.91 7.68
C ARG A 63 -11.33 -2.71 7.18
N PRO A 64 -12.57 -2.92 6.67
CA PRO A 64 -13.38 -1.86 6.07
C PRO A 64 -13.71 -0.70 7.02
N GLU A 65 -13.66 -0.95 8.33
CA GLU A 65 -13.82 0.10 9.34
C GLU A 65 -12.75 1.19 9.28
N LEU A 66 -11.61 0.91 8.62
CA LEU A 66 -10.51 1.86 8.42
C LEU A 66 -10.64 2.66 7.13
N ASP A 67 -11.62 2.38 6.26
CA ASP A 67 -11.79 3.11 4.99
C ASP A 67 -11.97 4.61 5.21
N ALA A 68 -12.60 5.01 6.33
CA ALA A 68 -12.80 6.40 6.71
C ALA A 68 -11.53 7.12 7.18
N ARG A 69 -10.42 6.40 7.41
CA ARG A 69 -9.13 6.99 7.82
C ARG A 69 -8.32 7.50 6.64
N VAL A 70 -8.63 7.04 5.44
CA VAL A 70 -7.99 7.47 4.20
C VAL A 70 -8.80 8.62 3.59
N PRO A 71 -8.21 9.81 3.44
CA PRO A 71 -8.92 10.98 2.94
C PRO A 71 -9.27 10.94 1.43
#